data_AF-Q4JJG5-F1
#
_entry.id   AF-Q4JJG5-F1
#
_cell.length_a   1.000
_cell.length_b   1.000
_cell.length_c   1.000
_cell.angle_alpha   90.00
_cell.angle_beta   90.00
_cell.angle_gamma   90.00
#
_symmetry.space_group_name_H-M   'P 1'
#
loop_
_entity.id
_entity.type
_entity.pdbx_description
1 polymer ?
#
loop_
_entity_poly.entity_id
_entity_poly.type
_entity_poly.pdbx_seq_one_letter_code
_entity_poly.pdbx_strand_id
1 'polypeptide(L)'
;MVELVVRTSNLAKSNRYVIMIEYQNIFTQVQVRGPAEMGMDNENNMSSERVGNPRFSNLIGWLGNAQLGPVYLGWTGVISLATGLLWFNIVGLNMLAQVGWSIPEFIRQFFWLALEPPGPEWGLRMPPLNDGGWYIIASFFLLVSVSTWWLRTYLLAQQHKMGKHVAWAFAAAIWLFLVLGLFRPFLMGSWSEAVPYGIFPHLDWTTAYSIRYGNLYYNPFHALSIVFLYGSVLLFAMHGGTILATTRFGGDRELEQIYDRGTASERAALFWRWTMGFNATMEGIHRWAWWFAVLCPITGGIGILLTGTVVDNWFIWAQEHHFAPMYDGSYGYENFGSYEAFIGKED
;
A
#
# COMPACT_ATOMS: atom_id res chain seq x y z
N MET A 1 19.46 39.18 -7.94
CA MET A 1 18.61 39.80 -8.98
C MET A 1 18.90 39.08 -10.29
N VAL A 2 18.12 38.06 -10.61
CA VAL A 2 17.97 37.51 -11.96
C VAL A 2 16.48 37.30 -12.10
N GLU A 3 15.81 38.22 -12.78
CA GLU A 3 14.40 38.09 -13.15
C GLU A 3 14.27 36.90 -14.08
N LEU A 4 13.79 35.78 -13.55
CA LEU A 4 13.23 34.71 -14.36
C LEU A 4 11.84 35.18 -14.77
N VAL A 5 11.79 35.91 -15.89
CA VAL A 5 10.54 36.28 -16.55
C VAL A 5 9.85 34.97 -16.96
N VAL A 6 8.88 34.55 -16.15
CA VAL A 6 7.91 33.51 -16.52
C VAL A 6 7.19 34.03 -17.75
N ARG A 7 7.48 33.45 -18.92
CA ARG A 7 6.64 33.65 -20.11
C ARG A 7 5.25 33.16 -19.74
N THR A 8 4.30 34.06 -19.56
CA THR A 8 2.87 33.75 -19.62
C THR A 8 2.60 33.10 -20.97
N SER A 9 2.19 31.83 -20.97
CA SER A 9 1.69 31.15 -22.17
C SER A 9 0.33 31.74 -22.54
N ASN A 10 0.34 32.93 -23.12
CA ASN A 10 -0.84 33.58 -23.68
C ASN A 10 -1.28 32.84 -24.95
N LEU A 11 -2.04 31.77 -24.79
CA LEU A 11 -2.84 31.16 -25.85
C LEU A 11 -4.32 31.28 -25.45
N ALA A 12 -4.85 32.51 -25.53
CA ALA A 12 -6.29 32.73 -25.45
C ALA A 12 -6.93 32.44 -26.81
N LYS A 13 -7.77 31.40 -26.91
CA LYS A 13 -8.69 31.26 -28.04
C LYS A 13 -9.86 32.22 -27.84
N SER A 14 -10.07 33.13 -28.79
CA SER A 14 -11.20 34.06 -28.77
C SER A 14 -12.51 33.33 -29.09
N ASN A 15 -13.29 33.00 -28.05
CA ASN A 15 -14.73 32.71 -28.17
C ASN A 15 -15.42 32.88 -26.82
N ARG A 16 -15.81 34.13 -26.47
CA ARG A 16 -16.64 34.59 -25.31
C ARG A 16 -16.31 34.08 -23.88
N TYR A 17 -15.44 33.09 -23.73
CA TYR A 17 -14.87 32.54 -22.52
C TYR A 17 -13.36 32.52 -22.74
N VAL A 18 -12.61 33.34 -22.00
CA VAL A 18 -11.15 33.33 -22.07
C VAL A 18 -10.68 32.04 -21.40
N ILE A 19 -10.41 31.00 -22.18
CA ILE A 19 -9.68 29.82 -21.70
C ILE A 19 -8.21 30.20 -21.72
N MET A 20 -7.67 30.60 -20.56
CA MET A 20 -6.21 30.71 -20.40
C MET A 20 -5.66 29.30 -20.23
N ILE A 21 -4.79 28.89 -21.16
CA ILE A 21 -4.08 27.61 -21.07
C ILE A 21 -2.92 27.82 -20.08
N GLU A 22 -3.09 27.26 -18.88
CA GLU A 22 -2.07 27.27 -17.82
C GLU A 22 -1.27 25.97 -17.83
N TYR A 23 0.00 26.05 -17.47
CA TYR A 23 0.83 24.87 -17.25
C TYR A 23 0.43 24.18 -15.93
N GLN A 24 0.19 22.87 -15.98
CA GLN A 24 -0.47 22.11 -14.90
C GLN A 24 0.49 21.53 -13.85
N ASN A 25 1.78 21.85 -13.95
CA ASN A 25 2.83 21.32 -13.08
C ASN A 25 2.93 19.77 -13.02
N ILE A 26 2.71 19.11 -14.17
CA ILE A 26 2.79 17.64 -14.30
C ILE A 26 4.20 17.15 -14.65
N PHE A 27 4.94 17.88 -15.50
CA PHE A 27 6.28 17.52 -15.96
C PHE A 27 7.26 18.69 -15.90
N THR A 28 8.36 18.57 -15.17
CA THR A 28 9.39 19.62 -15.10
C THR A 28 9.86 20.04 -16.50
N GLN A 29 9.41 21.23 -16.96
CA GLN A 29 9.63 21.70 -18.34
C GLN A 29 11.09 22.04 -18.60
N VAL A 30 11.76 22.58 -17.58
CA VAL A 30 13.17 22.95 -17.62
C VAL A 30 13.83 22.41 -16.34
N GLN A 31 14.64 21.37 -16.50
CA GLN A 31 15.40 20.80 -15.38
C GLN A 31 16.67 21.61 -15.13
N VAL A 32 16.95 21.87 -13.87
CA VAL A 32 18.22 22.46 -13.42
C VAL A 32 19.06 21.41 -12.71
N ARG A 33 20.39 21.57 -12.73
CA ARG A 33 21.32 20.66 -12.04
C ARG A 33 22.31 21.46 -11.22
N GLY A 34 22.43 21.07 -9.95
CA GLY A 34 23.48 21.49 -9.06
C GLY A 34 24.43 20.33 -8.73
N PRO A 35 25.38 20.55 -7.79
CA PRO A 35 26.13 19.48 -7.15
C PRO A 35 25.19 18.44 -6.51
N ALA A 36 25.66 17.19 -6.38
CA ALA A 36 24.85 16.15 -5.76
C ALA A 36 24.65 16.40 -4.26
N GLU A 37 23.41 16.29 -3.81
CA GLU A 37 23.04 16.39 -2.41
C GLU A 37 23.41 15.09 -1.69
N MET A 38 24.44 15.14 -0.85
CA MET A 38 24.93 13.96 -0.14
C MET A 38 24.06 13.58 1.07
N GLY A 39 23.12 14.46 1.46
CA GLY A 39 22.24 14.33 2.63
C GLY A 39 22.88 14.83 3.93
N MET A 40 22.06 15.13 4.94
CA MET A 40 22.51 15.65 6.24
C MET A 40 23.41 14.66 6.97
N ASP A 41 24.54 15.11 7.51
CA ASP A 41 25.34 14.32 8.46
C ASP A 41 25.05 14.76 9.90
N ASN A 42 25.38 13.92 10.89
CA ASN A 42 25.17 14.21 12.30
C ASN A 42 26.33 13.70 13.17
N GLU A 43 26.21 13.87 14.48
CA GLU A 43 27.19 13.38 15.48
C GLU A 43 27.51 11.88 15.39
N ASN A 44 26.69 11.06 14.72
CA ASN A 44 26.93 9.63 14.51
C ASN A 44 27.69 9.32 13.21
N ASN A 45 28.16 10.34 12.47
CA ASN A 45 28.86 10.18 11.19
C ASN A 45 28.09 9.30 10.19
N MET A 46 26.78 9.56 10.05
CA MET A 46 25.89 8.81 9.17
C MET A 46 26.34 8.79 7.71
N SER A 47 27.08 9.82 7.28
CA SER A 47 27.64 9.89 5.94
C SER A 47 28.54 8.68 5.61
N SER A 48 29.24 8.12 6.60
CA SER A 48 30.14 6.97 6.43
C SER A 48 29.44 5.67 6.06
N GLU A 49 28.16 5.52 6.43
CA GLU A 49 27.35 4.33 6.12
C GLU A 49 26.52 4.49 4.83
N ARG A 50 26.68 5.61 4.13
CA ARG A 50 26.09 5.81 2.79
C ARG A 50 26.94 5.16 1.74
N VAL A 51 26.29 4.42 0.85
CA VAL A 51 26.93 3.68 -0.23
C VAL A 51 26.41 4.19 -1.57
N GLY A 52 27.30 4.18 -2.56
CA GLY A 52 27.00 4.51 -3.96
C GLY A 52 27.29 5.97 -4.31
N ASN A 53 27.76 6.17 -5.54
CA ASN A 53 27.98 7.50 -6.10
C ASN A 53 26.67 8.03 -6.69
N PRO A 54 26.24 9.26 -6.34
CA PRO A 54 25.03 9.84 -6.88
C PRO A 54 25.07 9.93 -8.41
N ARG A 55 23.94 9.65 -9.05
CA ARG A 55 23.76 9.80 -10.50
C ARG A 55 22.53 10.64 -10.77
N PHE A 56 22.39 11.14 -12.00
CA PHE A 56 21.25 11.95 -12.38
C PHE A 56 20.56 11.40 -13.62
N SER A 57 19.25 11.18 -13.54
CA SER A 57 18.41 10.73 -14.65
C SER A 57 17.47 11.84 -15.12
N ASN A 58 17.63 12.26 -16.39
CA ASN A 58 16.70 13.21 -17.03
C ASN A 58 15.26 12.69 -17.05
N LEU A 59 15.09 11.38 -17.28
CA LEU A 59 13.77 10.77 -17.40
C LEU A 59 13.01 10.85 -16.07
N ILE A 60 13.69 10.55 -14.96
CA ILE A 60 13.10 10.66 -13.62
C ILE A 60 12.90 12.14 -13.24
N GLY A 61 13.82 13.02 -13.67
CA GLY A 61 13.72 14.46 -13.47
C GLY A 61 12.50 15.13 -14.12
N TRP A 62 11.84 14.47 -15.09
CA TRP A 62 10.55 14.96 -15.60
C TRP A 62 9.43 14.84 -14.57
N LEU A 63 9.48 13.84 -13.69
CA LEU A 63 8.43 13.55 -12.71
C LEU A 63 8.78 14.00 -11.29
N GLY A 64 10.05 14.29 -10.99
CA GLY A 64 10.50 14.67 -9.66
C GLY A 64 11.99 14.96 -9.56
N ASN A 65 12.63 14.53 -8.46
CA ASN A 65 14.07 14.71 -8.27
C ASN A 65 14.87 13.78 -9.20
N ALA A 66 15.76 14.36 -10.01
CA ALA A 66 16.60 13.64 -10.97
C ALA A 66 17.72 12.81 -10.30
N GLN A 67 18.10 13.13 -9.05
CA GLN A 67 19.20 12.47 -8.35
C GLN A 67 18.84 11.06 -7.87
N LEU A 68 19.73 10.10 -8.12
CA LEU A 68 19.67 8.72 -7.68
C LEU A 68 20.83 8.46 -6.72
N GLY A 69 20.52 8.07 -5.48
CA GLY A 69 21.51 7.86 -4.43
C GLY A 69 22.05 9.17 -3.83
N PRO A 70 22.95 9.08 -2.84
CA PRO A 70 23.48 7.84 -2.25
C PRO A 70 22.43 7.17 -1.34
N VAL A 71 22.64 5.91 -0.96
CA VAL A 71 21.72 5.18 -0.09
C VAL A 71 22.43 4.82 1.22
N TYR A 72 21.87 5.25 2.34
CA TYR A 72 22.31 4.78 3.66
C TYR A 72 22.08 3.28 3.77
N LEU A 73 23.03 2.45 4.20
CA LEU A 73 22.81 1.01 4.35
C LEU A 73 22.71 0.60 5.83
N GLY A 74 23.71 0.95 6.64
CA GLY A 74 23.79 0.55 8.05
C GLY A 74 23.68 -0.97 8.28
N TRP A 75 23.90 -1.43 9.50
CA TRP A 75 23.81 -2.87 9.80
C TRP A 75 22.38 -3.44 9.61
N THR A 76 21.35 -2.65 9.96
CA THR A 76 19.94 -3.06 9.82
C THR A 76 19.54 -3.26 8.37
N GLY A 77 19.98 -2.37 7.46
CA GLY A 77 19.73 -2.52 6.03
C GLY A 77 20.49 -3.69 5.43
N VAL A 78 21.73 -3.94 5.85
CA VAL A 78 22.51 -5.11 5.40
C VAL A 78 21.81 -6.41 5.79
N ILE A 79 21.41 -6.57 7.06
CA ILE A 79 20.70 -7.78 7.52
C ILE A 79 19.38 -7.94 6.77
N SER A 80 18.64 -6.85 6.61
CA SER A 80 17.34 -6.88 5.92
C SER A 80 17.47 -7.35 4.48
N LEU A 81 18.43 -6.79 3.73
CA LEU A 81 18.67 -7.19 2.34
C LEU A 81 19.23 -8.61 2.24
N ALA A 82 20.16 -9.01 3.11
CA ALA A 82 20.72 -10.36 3.09
C ALA A 82 19.64 -11.42 3.33
N THR A 83 18.81 -11.24 4.37
CA THR A 83 17.72 -12.17 4.69
C THR A 83 16.58 -12.10 3.67
N GLY A 84 16.26 -10.92 3.14
CA GLY A 84 15.29 -10.76 2.05
C GLY A 84 15.73 -11.45 0.76
N LEU A 85 17.02 -11.39 0.42
CA LEU A 85 17.60 -12.12 -0.71
C LEU A 85 17.56 -13.62 -0.49
N LEU A 86 17.80 -14.12 0.72
CA LEU A 86 17.66 -15.54 1.04
C LEU A 86 16.20 -15.99 0.86
N TRP A 87 15.23 -15.25 1.40
CA TRP A 87 13.80 -15.53 1.15
C TRP A 87 13.48 -15.55 -0.34
N PHE A 88 13.88 -14.52 -1.08
CA PHE A 88 13.62 -14.39 -2.52
C PHE A 88 14.19 -15.58 -3.31
N ASN A 89 15.43 -16.01 -3.00
CA ASN A 89 16.04 -17.16 -3.67
C ASN A 89 15.37 -18.47 -3.27
N ILE A 90 15.00 -18.67 -2.00
CA ILE A 90 14.31 -19.90 -1.58
C ILE A 90 12.98 -20.04 -2.34
N VAL A 91 12.18 -18.97 -2.41
CA VAL A 91 10.92 -18.96 -3.15
C VAL A 91 11.16 -19.22 -4.64
N GLY A 92 12.05 -18.45 -5.27
CA GLY A 92 12.34 -18.55 -6.71
C GLY A 92 12.91 -19.91 -7.13
N LEU A 93 13.81 -20.49 -6.32
CA LEU A 93 14.38 -21.82 -6.59
C LEU A 93 13.35 -22.93 -6.39
N ASN A 94 12.45 -22.82 -5.42
CA ASN A 94 11.34 -23.78 -5.27
C ASN A 94 10.36 -23.72 -6.45
N MET A 95 10.05 -22.51 -6.93
CA MET A 95 9.24 -22.34 -8.15
C MET A 95 9.95 -22.91 -9.38
N LEU A 96 11.26 -22.69 -9.53
CA LEU A 96 12.04 -23.25 -10.64
C LEU A 96 12.13 -24.79 -10.57
N ALA A 97 12.20 -25.36 -9.38
CA ALA A 97 12.21 -26.81 -9.19
C ALA A 97 10.88 -27.47 -9.62
N GLN A 98 9.74 -26.81 -9.45
CA GLN A 98 8.43 -27.33 -9.86
C GLN A 98 8.31 -27.57 -11.37
N VAL A 99 9.07 -26.80 -12.17
CA VAL A 99 9.12 -26.94 -13.63
C VAL A 99 10.36 -27.69 -14.10
N GLY A 100 10.96 -28.51 -13.22
CA GLY A 100 12.11 -29.35 -13.57
C GLY A 100 13.35 -28.56 -13.98
N TRP A 101 13.56 -27.36 -13.41
CA TRP A 101 14.67 -26.46 -13.73
C TRP A 101 14.66 -25.89 -15.16
N SER A 102 13.52 -25.97 -15.86
CA SER A 102 13.35 -25.40 -17.20
C SER A 102 13.04 -23.90 -17.13
N ILE A 103 13.98 -23.06 -17.58
CA ILE A 103 13.80 -21.59 -17.63
C ILE A 103 12.63 -21.17 -18.54
N PRO A 104 12.44 -21.75 -19.75
CA PRO A 104 11.28 -21.41 -20.57
C PRO A 104 9.95 -21.70 -19.89
N GLU A 105 9.83 -22.85 -19.22
CA GLU A 105 8.62 -23.21 -18.48
C GLU A 105 8.41 -22.34 -17.24
N PHE A 106 9.50 -21.99 -16.54
CA PHE A 106 9.46 -21.05 -15.42
C PHE A 106 8.87 -19.71 -15.85
N ILE A 107 9.31 -19.15 -16.98
CA ILE A 107 8.78 -17.88 -17.50
C ILE A 107 7.32 -18.05 -17.94
N ARG A 108 6.99 -19.13 -18.66
CA ARG A 108 5.64 -19.39 -19.17
C ARG A 108 4.62 -19.55 -18.03
N GLN A 109 5.01 -20.22 -16.96
CA GLN A 109 4.13 -20.59 -15.85
C GLN A 109 4.31 -19.71 -14.61
N PHE A 110 5.19 -18.69 -14.64
CA PHE A 110 5.61 -17.90 -13.48
C PHE A 110 4.47 -17.46 -12.56
N PHE A 111 3.35 -17.01 -13.13
CA PHE A 111 2.21 -16.53 -12.34
C PHE A 111 1.48 -17.62 -11.53
N TRP A 112 1.56 -18.88 -11.96
CA TRP A 112 0.92 -20.03 -11.31
C TRP A 112 1.83 -20.77 -10.33
N LEU A 113 3.15 -20.56 -10.39
CA LEU A 113 4.09 -21.22 -9.49
C LEU A 113 3.98 -20.66 -8.07
N ALA A 114 4.23 -21.50 -7.07
CA ALA A 114 4.07 -21.12 -5.67
C ALA A 114 5.06 -21.83 -4.74
N LEU A 115 5.46 -21.19 -3.65
CA LEU A 115 5.91 -21.92 -2.46
C LEU A 115 4.75 -22.00 -1.48
N GLU A 116 4.15 -23.19 -1.39
CA GLU A 116 2.97 -23.47 -0.58
C GLU A 116 3.30 -23.66 0.92
N PRO A 117 2.38 -23.29 1.83
CA PRO A 117 2.51 -23.62 3.24
C PRO A 117 2.39 -25.14 3.48
N PRO A 118 2.83 -25.64 4.65
CA PRO A 118 2.70 -27.05 5.02
C PRO A 118 1.24 -27.51 5.12
N GLY A 119 0.99 -28.79 4.84
CA GLY A 119 -0.32 -29.41 5.01
C GLY A 119 -0.82 -29.42 6.48
N PRO A 120 -2.14 -29.54 6.72
CA PRO A 120 -2.73 -29.52 8.06
C PRO A 120 -2.19 -30.59 9.03
N GLU A 121 -1.77 -31.75 8.51
CA GLU A 121 -1.22 -32.89 9.26
C GLU A 121 0.02 -32.54 10.11
N TRP A 122 0.74 -31.49 9.73
CA TRP A 122 1.90 -31.00 10.47
C TRP A 122 1.51 -30.10 11.66
N GLY A 123 0.30 -29.55 11.67
CA GLY A 123 -0.13 -28.56 12.66
C GLY A 123 0.84 -27.38 12.69
N LEU A 124 1.43 -27.10 13.85
CA LEU A 124 2.49 -26.09 14.03
C LEU A 124 3.92 -26.64 14.04
N ARG A 125 4.10 -27.94 13.80
CA ARG A 125 5.44 -28.57 13.80
C ARG A 125 6.20 -28.21 12.53
N MET A 126 7.53 -28.27 12.62
CA MET A 126 8.39 -28.14 11.45
C MET A 126 8.25 -29.37 10.54
N PRO A 127 7.78 -29.24 9.29
CA PRO A 127 7.65 -30.36 8.37
C PRO A 127 8.98 -30.67 7.64
N PRO A 128 9.07 -31.80 6.92
CA PRO A 128 10.13 -32.07 5.96
C PRO A 128 10.26 -30.96 4.90
N LEU A 129 11.47 -30.80 4.35
CA LEU A 129 11.75 -29.72 3.38
C LEU A 129 10.87 -29.79 2.13
N ASN A 130 10.59 -30.99 1.63
CA ASN A 130 9.75 -31.25 0.45
C ASN A 130 8.25 -31.16 0.74
N ASP A 131 7.85 -30.87 1.98
CA ASP A 131 6.45 -30.87 2.43
C ASP A 131 6.12 -29.58 3.20
N GLY A 132 6.57 -28.44 2.66
CA GLY A 132 6.36 -27.11 3.26
C GLY A 132 7.49 -26.64 4.19
N GLY A 133 8.54 -27.43 4.42
CA GLY A 133 9.67 -27.00 5.27
C GLY A 133 10.40 -25.78 4.70
N TRP A 134 10.52 -25.70 3.37
CA TRP A 134 11.05 -24.51 2.70
C TRP A 134 10.22 -23.26 2.95
N TYR A 135 8.89 -23.39 3.06
CA TYR A 135 8.00 -22.25 3.35
C TYR A 135 8.27 -21.66 4.73
N ILE A 136 8.44 -22.51 5.75
CA ILE A 136 8.73 -22.04 7.12
C ILE A 136 10.09 -21.33 7.18
N ILE A 137 11.12 -21.90 6.54
CA ILE A 137 12.46 -21.29 6.49
C ILE A 137 12.41 -19.96 5.72
N ALA A 138 11.75 -19.92 4.57
CA ALA A 138 11.57 -18.70 3.79
C ALA A 138 10.85 -17.63 4.62
N SER A 139 9.76 -17.98 5.29
CA SER A 139 8.97 -17.07 6.11
C SER A 139 9.75 -16.51 7.30
N PHE A 140 10.62 -17.32 7.92
CA PHE A 140 11.53 -16.82 8.95
C PHE A 140 12.49 -15.76 8.41
N PHE A 141 13.12 -16.00 7.26
CA PHE A 141 14.01 -15.01 6.64
C PHE A 141 13.25 -13.74 6.23
N LEU A 142 12.03 -13.86 5.70
CA LEU A 142 11.19 -12.71 5.40
C LEU A 142 10.84 -11.91 6.67
N LEU A 143 10.49 -12.59 7.76
CA LEU A 143 10.18 -11.95 9.04
C LEU A 143 11.37 -11.13 9.55
N VAL A 144 12.57 -11.70 9.54
CA VAL A 144 13.79 -10.97 9.92
C VAL A 144 14.04 -9.80 8.98
N SER A 145 13.86 -10.00 7.67
CA SER A 145 14.07 -8.96 6.66
C SER A 145 13.17 -7.74 6.89
N VAL A 146 11.86 -7.97 7.04
CA VAL A 146 10.86 -6.93 7.25
C VAL A 146 11.03 -6.25 8.61
N SER A 147 11.30 -7.02 9.67
CA SER A 147 11.48 -6.48 11.03
C SER A 147 12.73 -5.60 11.14
N THR A 148 13.83 -6.01 10.49
CA THR A 148 15.05 -5.20 10.44
C THR A 148 14.92 -3.99 9.53
N TRP A 149 14.11 -4.06 8.45
CA TRP A 149 13.76 -2.89 7.65
C TRP A 149 12.91 -1.89 8.44
N TRP A 150 12.00 -2.37 9.28
CA TRP A 150 11.25 -1.50 10.18
C TRP A 150 12.15 -0.79 11.18
N LEU A 151 13.06 -1.55 11.81
CA LEU A 151 14.03 -0.98 12.74
C LEU A 151 14.92 0.05 12.04
N ARG A 152 15.35 -0.20 10.80
CA ARG A 152 16.06 0.76 9.96
C ARG A 152 15.27 2.05 9.80
N THR A 153 13.99 1.99 9.43
CA THR A 153 13.13 3.18 9.29
C THR A 153 13.01 3.96 10.60
N TYR A 154 12.86 3.26 11.73
CA TYR A 154 12.79 3.88 13.06
C TYR A 154 14.10 4.58 13.44
N LEU A 155 15.23 3.89 13.27
CA LEU A 155 16.55 4.42 13.63
C LEU A 155 16.93 5.61 12.75
N LEU A 156 16.65 5.57 11.45
CA LEU A 156 16.91 6.70 10.54
C LEU A 156 16.14 7.95 10.97
N ALA A 157 14.84 7.80 11.28
CA ALA A 157 14.06 8.93 11.79
C ALA A 157 14.65 9.48 13.10
N GLN A 158 15.08 8.61 14.02
CA GLN A 158 15.70 9.01 15.28
C GLN A 158 17.03 9.74 15.06
N GLN A 159 17.90 9.23 14.20
CA GLN A 159 19.20 9.84 13.90
C GLN A 159 19.04 11.21 13.24
N HIS A 160 18.00 11.40 12.43
CA HIS A 160 17.64 12.70 11.85
C HIS A 160 16.80 13.59 12.79
N LYS A 161 16.54 13.16 14.04
CA LYS A 161 15.71 13.89 15.02
C LYS A 161 14.30 14.20 14.50
N MET A 162 13.77 13.32 13.64
CA MET A 162 12.43 13.41 13.05
C MET A 162 11.40 12.62 13.86
N GLY A 163 10.13 12.99 13.72
CA GLY A 163 9.02 12.19 14.23
C GLY A 163 8.96 10.82 13.54
N LYS A 164 8.60 9.77 14.29
CA LYS A 164 8.66 8.36 13.84
C LYS A 164 7.40 7.88 13.12
N HIS A 165 6.63 8.81 12.55
CA HIS A 165 5.31 8.55 11.95
C HIS A 165 5.35 7.49 10.84
N VAL A 166 6.38 7.50 9.98
CA VAL A 166 6.56 6.50 8.91
C VAL A 166 6.81 5.11 9.50
N ALA A 167 7.64 5.00 10.54
CA ALA A 167 7.89 3.72 11.21
C ALA A 167 6.61 3.16 11.84
N TRP A 168 5.77 4.01 12.45
CA TRP A 168 4.49 3.56 13.02
C TRP A 168 3.46 3.15 11.96
N ALA A 169 3.39 3.85 10.82
CA ALA A 169 2.56 3.40 9.70
C ALA A 169 3.05 2.08 9.12
N PHE A 170 4.38 1.90 9.02
CA PHE A 170 4.95 0.63 8.59
C PHE A 170 4.66 -0.50 9.59
N ALA A 171 4.69 -0.23 10.90
CA ALA A 171 4.30 -1.20 11.93
C ALA A 171 2.84 -1.68 11.74
N ALA A 172 1.93 -0.79 11.36
CA ALA A 172 0.54 -1.15 11.09
C ALA A 172 0.41 -2.09 9.87
N ALA A 173 1.21 -1.89 8.82
CA ALA A 173 1.28 -2.83 7.70
C ALA A 173 1.89 -4.17 8.10
N ILE A 174 2.95 -4.16 8.91
CA ILE A 174 3.56 -5.38 9.47
C ILE A 174 2.56 -6.14 10.34
N TRP A 175 1.72 -5.44 11.10
CA TRP A 175 0.64 -6.06 11.87
C TRP A 175 -0.26 -6.93 11.00
N LEU A 176 -0.81 -6.40 9.89
CA LEU A 176 -1.64 -7.18 8.98
C LEU A 176 -0.86 -8.38 8.40
N PHE A 177 0.38 -8.15 7.96
CA PHE A 177 1.27 -9.20 7.46
C PHE A 177 1.48 -10.33 8.48
N LEU A 178 1.75 -10.00 9.74
CA LEU A 178 1.94 -10.98 10.81
C LEU A 178 0.64 -11.67 11.18
N VAL A 179 -0.50 -10.98 11.16
CA VAL A 179 -1.79 -11.63 11.39
C VAL A 179 -2.05 -12.70 10.33
N LEU A 180 -1.80 -12.40 9.05
CA LEU A 180 -2.02 -13.32 7.93
C LEU A 180 -1.09 -14.54 7.99
N GLY A 181 0.21 -14.32 8.22
CA GLY A 181 1.23 -15.37 8.09
C GLY A 181 1.71 -16.01 9.40
N LEU A 182 1.40 -15.43 10.56
CA LEU A 182 1.94 -15.87 11.85
C LEU A 182 0.89 -16.00 12.95
N PHE A 183 0.25 -14.90 13.36
CA PHE A 183 -0.62 -14.91 14.54
C PHE A 183 -1.89 -15.73 14.33
N ARG A 184 -2.62 -15.54 13.23
CA ARG A 184 -3.82 -16.34 12.97
C ARG A 184 -3.48 -17.82 12.75
N PRO A 185 -2.51 -18.21 11.89
CA PRO A 185 -2.11 -19.62 11.77
C PRO A 185 -1.74 -20.27 13.11
N PHE A 186 -1.03 -19.54 13.98
CA PHE A 186 -0.70 -19.99 15.33
C PHE A 186 -1.96 -20.22 16.19
N LEU A 187 -2.92 -19.28 16.20
CA LEU A 187 -4.17 -19.41 16.95
C LEU A 187 -5.07 -20.52 16.41
N MET A 188 -5.05 -20.76 15.10
CA MET A 188 -5.75 -21.88 14.45
C MET A 188 -5.04 -23.23 14.64
N GLY A 189 -3.81 -23.24 15.17
CA GLY A 189 -3.05 -24.45 15.42
C GLY A 189 -2.47 -25.12 14.15
N SER A 190 -2.40 -24.42 13.01
CA SER A 190 -1.92 -24.99 11.76
C SER A 190 -1.26 -23.97 10.82
N TRP A 191 -0.07 -24.30 10.30
CA TRP A 191 0.60 -23.50 9.26
C TRP A 191 -0.12 -23.50 7.91
N SER A 192 -0.99 -24.49 7.65
CA SER A 192 -1.78 -24.58 6.41
C SER A 192 -2.72 -23.39 6.19
N GLU A 193 -3.00 -22.64 7.25
CA GLU A 193 -3.84 -21.44 7.22
C GLU A 193 -3.09 -20.19 6.73
N ALA A 194 -1.77 -20.25 6.58
CA ALA A 194 -0.93 -19.14 6.13
C ALA A 194 -1.02 -18.91 4.62
N VAL A 195 -0.60 -17.73 4.16
CA VAL A 195 -0.68 -17.31 2.75
C VAL A 195 0.48 -17.92 1.94
N PRO A 196 0.26 -18.56 0.77
CA PRO A 196 1.33 -19.07 -0.07
C PRO A 196 2.12 -17.95 -0.76
N TYR A 197 3.38 -18.21 -1.11
CA TYR A 197 4.18 -17.30 -1.93
C TYR A 197 4.01 -17.62 -3.41
N GLY A 198 3.10 -16.94 -4.09
CA GLY A 198 2.87 -17.08 -5.53
C GLY A 198 1.90 -16.01 -6.04
N ILE A 199 1.94 -15.66 -7.33
CA ILE A 199 1.13 -14.53 -7.83
C ILE A 199 -0.36 -14.88 -7.90
N PHE A 200 -0.77 -15.93 -8.60
CA PHE A 200 -2.16 -16.40 -8.53
C PHE A 200 -2.48 -17.18 -7.24
N PRO A 201 -1.57 -18.02 -6.71
CA PRO A 201 -1.82 -18.76 -5.46
C PRO A 201 -2.22 -17.89 -4.25
N HIS A 202 -1.63 -16.70 -4.06
CA HIS A 202 -2.06 -15.82 -2.96
C HIS A 202 -3.44 -15.17 -3.20
N LEU A 203 -3.85 -15.00 -4.46
CA LEU A 203 -5.20 -14.55 -4.82
C LEU A 203 -6.22 -15.65 -4.60
N ASP A 204 -5.86 -16.89 -4.95
CA ASP A 204 -6.67 -18.08 -4.70
C ASP A 204 -6.89 -18.25 -3.19
N TRP A 205 -5.84 -18.10 -2.38
CA TRP A 205 -5.94 -18.08 -0.92
C TRP A 205 -6.95 -17.03 -0.43
N THR A 206 -6.88 -15.81 -0.98
CA THR A 206 -7.79 -14.71 -0.58
C THR A 206 -9.26 -15.07 -0.85
N THR A 207 -9.53 -15.72 -1.98
CA THR A 207 -10.89 -16.17 -2.33
C THR A 207 -11.33 -17.35 -1.47
N ALA A 208 -10.47 -18.37 -1.33
CA ALA A 208 -10.74 -19.56 -0.53
C ALA A 208 -11.02 -19.20 0.94
N TYR A 209 -10.26 -18.25 1.49
CA TYR A 209 -10.46 -17.70 2.82
C TYR A 209 -11.86 -17.09 2.97
N SER A 210 -12.29 -16.26 2.02
CA SER A 210 -13.62 -15.64 2.05
C SER A 210 -14.74 -16.67 1.96
N ILE A 211 -14.59 -17.68 1.09
CA ILE A 211 -15.57 -18.75 0.94
C ILE A 211 -15.68 -19.58 2.22
N ARG A 212 -14.53 -19.98 2.79
CA ARG A 212 -14.47 -20.85 3.96
C ARG A 212 -15.15 -20.23 5.19
N TYR A 213 -15.00 -18.92 5.39
CA TYR A 213 -15.53 -18.22 6.55
C TYR A 213 -16.81 -17.42 6.27
N GLY A 214 -17.60 -17.86 5.29
CA GLY A 214 -18.95 -17.36 5.07
C GLY A 214 -19.00 -15.91 4.58
N ASN A 215 -18.24 -15.60 3.53
CA ASN A 215 -18.21 -14.33 2.82
C ASN A 215 -17.72 -13.13 3.67
N LEU A 216 -16.48 -12.71 3.43
CA LEU A 216 -15.85 -11.60 4.13
C LEU A 216 -16.53 -10.23 3.94
N TYR A 217 -17.44 -10.06 2.98
CA TYR A 217 -18.21 -8.82 2.87
C TYR A 217 -19.07 -8.54 4.11
N TYR A 218 -19.43 -9.57 4.88
CA TYR A 218 -20.18 -9.43 6.12
C TYR A 218 -19.31 -9.24 7.36
N ASN A 219 -17.97 -9.27 7.21
CA ASN A 219 -17.05 -8.95 8.30
C ASN A 219 -16.97 -7.40 8.46
N PRO A 220 -17.36 -6.83 9.60
CA PRO A 220 -17.39 -5.38 9.79
C PRO A 220 -15.99 -4.75 9.73
N PHE A 221 -14.95 -5.46 10.17
CA PHE A 221 -13.58 -4.98 10.10
C PHE A 221 -13.00 -5.05 8.69
N HIS A 222 -13.45 -6.00 7.87
CA HIS A 222 -13.14 -6.02 6.44
C HIS A 222 -13.78 -4.81 5.74
N ALA A 223 -15.06 -4.52 6.03
CA ALA A 223 -15.73 -3.33 5.50
C ALA A 223 -15.02 -2.03 5.93
N LEU A 224 -14.62 -1.90 7.20
CA LEU A 224 -13.84 -0.75 7.68
C LEU A 224 -12.49 -0.63 6.95
N SER A 225 -11.79 -1.75 6.72
CA SER A 225 -10.54 -1.77 5.94
C SER A 225 -10.77 -1.21 4.53
N ILE A 226 -11.87 -1.59 3.87
CA ILE A 226 -12.27 -1.04 2.55
C ILE A 226 -12.56 0.47 2.65
N VAL A 227 -13.29 0.93 3.67
CA VAL A 227 -13.53 2.37 3.88
C VAL A 227 -12.22 3.14 4.00
N PHE A 228 -11.26 2.63 4.76
CA PHE A 228 -9.96 3.29 4.93
C PHE A 228 -9.09 3.19 3.67
N LEU A 229 -9.18 2.10 2.91
CA LEU A 229 -8.51 1.98 1.61
C LEU A 229 -9.06 2.99 0.59
N TYR A 230 -10.38 3.00 0.39
CA TYR A 230 -11.03 3.95 -0.53
C TYR A 230 -10.87 5.39 -0.06
N GLY A 231 -10.98 5.62 1.24
CA GLY A 231 -10.73 6.92 1.86
C GLY A 231 -9.28 7.38 1.68
N SER A 232 -8.30 6.47 1.71
CA SER A 232 -6.90 6.81 1.42
C SER A 232 -6.71 7.27 -0.03
N VAL A 233 -7.32 6.57 -0.99
CA VAL A 233 -7.30 6.96 -2.42
C VAL A 233 -7.98 8.31 -2.60
N LEU A 234 -9.16 8.50 -2.00
CA LEU A 234 -9.92 9.75 -2.05
C LEU A 234 -9.12 10.92 -1.46
N LEU A 235 -8.58 10.76 -0.25
CA LEU A 235 -7.80 11.80 0.42
C LEU A 235 -6.52 12.14 -0.35
N PHE A 236 -5.81 11.16 -0.90
CA PHE A 236 -4.63 11.44 -1.71
C PHE A 236 -5.01 12.17 -3.00
N ALA A 237 -6.07 11.76 -3.69
CA ALA A 237 -6.54 12.45 -4.90
C ALA A 237 -6.96 13.91 -4.60
N MET A 238 -7.72 14.12 -3.52
CA MET A 238 -8.11 15.45 -3.05
C MET A 238 -6.90 16.31 -2.69
N HIS A 239 -6.00 15.77 -1.87
CA HIS A 239 -4.82 16.48 -1.39
C HIS A 239 -3.83 16.78 -2.52
N GLY A 240 -3.42 15.77 -3.29
CA GLY A 240 -2.51 15.93 -4.44
C GLY A 240 -3.06 16.90 -5.48
N GLY A 241 -4.36 16.83 -5.79
CA GLY A 241 -5.02 17.80 -6.66
C GLY A 241 -5.01 19.23 -6.09
N THR A 242 -5.21 19.37 -4.77
CA THR A 242 -5.17 20.67 -4.08
C THR A 242 -3.76 21.28 -4.08
N ILE A 243 -2.74 20.47 -3.79
CA ILE A 243 -1.35 20.92 -3.82
C ILE A 243 -1.00 21.38 -5.23
N LEU A 244 -1.24 20.55 -6.25
CA LEU A 244 -1.00 20.93 -7.65
C LEU A 244 -1.72 22.23 -8.03
N ALA A 245 -2.99 22.41 -7.65
CA ALA A 245 -3.76 23.63 -7.91
C ALA A 245 -3.19 24.90 -7.23
N THR A 246 -2.38 24.72 -6.17
CA THR A 246 -1.77 25.82 -5.40
C THR A 246 -0.25 25.90 -5.54
N THR A 247 0.37 25.06 -6.38
CA THR A 247 1.82 25.09 -6.67
C THR A 247 2.32 26.44 -7.19
N ARG A 248 1.50 27.18 -7.96
CA ARG A 248 1.83 28.56 -8.39
C ARG A 248 2.04 29.55 -7.22
N PHE A 249 1.59 29.19 -6.03
CA PHE A 249 1.78 29.95 -4.79
C PHE A 249 2.81 29.28 -3.85
N GLY A 250 3.52 28.24 -4.33
CA GLY A 250 4.45 27.44 -3.54
C GLY A 250 3.76 26.51 -2.53
N GLY A 251 2.56 26.00 -2.85
CA GLY A 251 1.81 25.10 -1.96
C GLY A 251 2.51 23.77 -1.65
N ASP A 252 3.40 23.31 -2.53
CA ASP A 252 4.25 22.13 -2.37
C ASP A 252 5.35 22.30 -1.31
N ARG A 253 5.65 23.53 -0.89
CA ARG A 253 6.59 23.84 0.21
C ARG A 253 5.87 23.78 1.55
N GLU A 254 5.39 22.60 1.89
CA GLU A 254 4.39 22.40 2.94
C GLU A 254 4.92 22.70 4.34
N LEU A 255 6.21 22.46 4.61
CA LEU A 255 6.82 22.77 5.91
C LEU A 255 6.74 24.26 6.21
N GLU A 256 7.08 25.12 5.25
CA GLU A 256 6.97 26.56 5.39
C GLU A 256 5.51 26.98 5.51
N GLN A 257 4.61 26.39 4.72
CA GLN A 257 3.18 26.69 4.78
C GLN A 257 2.52 26.28 6.11
N ILE A 258 3.05 25.27 6.80
CA ILE A 258 2.62 24.85 8.14
C ILE A 258 3.13 25.83 9.19
N TYR A 259 4.40 26.22 9.10
CA TYR A 259 5.04 27.12 10.06
C TYR A 259 4.52 28.56 9.93
N ASP A 260 4.45 29.08 8.71
CA ASP A 260 3.98 30.43 8.37
C ASP A 260 2.96 30.37 7.23
N ARG A 261 1.69 30.54 7.59
CA ARG A 261 0.56 30.28 6.70
C ARG A 261 0.53 31.29 5.54
N GLY A 262 0.83 30.81 4.33
CA GLY A 262 0.72 31.60 3.10
C GLY A 262 -0.62 31.48 2.38
N THR A 263 -0.76 32.24 1.30
CA THR A 263 -1.99 32.25 0.46
C THR A 263 -2.28 30.91 -0.21
N ALA A 264 -1.27 30.04 -0.40
CA ALA A 264 -1.45 28.69 -0.90
C ALA A 264 -2.37 27.89 0.05
N SER A 265 -2.00 27.82 1.33
CA SER A 265 -2.78 27.17 2.39
C SER A 265 -4.15 27.79 2.60
N GLU A 266 -4.26 29.12 2.54
CA GLU A 266 -5.54 29.80 2.71
C GLU A 266 -6.52 29.44 1.58
N ARG A 267 -6.06 29.45 0.32
CA ARG A 267 -6.89 29.08 -0.84
C ARG A 267 -7.24 27.60 -0.83
N ALA A 268 -6.30 26.74 -0.47
CA ALA A 268 -6.53 25.31 -0.30
C ALA A 268 -7.64 25.05 0.74
N ALA A 269 -7.54 25.69 1.91
CA ALA A 269 -8.52 25.58 2.98
C ALA A 269 -9.90 26.13 2.55
N LEU A 270 -9.95 27.31 1.94
CA LEU A 270 -11.19 27.94 1.50
C LEU A 270 -11.91 27.14 0.41
N PHE A 271 -11.17 26.58 -0.55
CA PHE A 271 -11.75 25.70 -1.58
C PHE A 271 -12.56 24.56 -0.95
N TRP A 272 -11.97 23.86 0.02
CA TRP A 272 -12.66 22.76 0.70
C TRP A 272 -13.78 23.25 1.62
N ARG A 273 -13.57 24.36 2.33
CA ARG A 273 -14.60 24.95 3.20
C ARG A 273 -15.86 25.32 2.41
N TRP A 274 -15.69 25.90 1.23
CA TRP A 274 -16.81 26.27 0.36
C TRP A 274 -17.43 25.07 -0.35
N THR A 275 -16.66 24.00 -0.57
CA THR A 275 -17.15 22.79 -1.24
C THR A 275 -17.96 21.88 -0.30
N MET A 276 -17.48 21.63 0.93
CA MET A 276 -18.06 20.64 1.84
C MET A 276 -18.38 21.17 3.24
N GLY A 277 -18.32 22.49 3.46
CA GLY A 277 -18.72 23.14 4.71
C GLY A 277 -17.68 23.13 5.84
N PHE A 278 -16.60 22.35 5.70
CA PHE A 278 -15.45 22.32 6.61
C PHE A 278 -14.13 22.16 5.84
N ASN A 279 -13.00 22.35 6.52
CA ASN A 279 -11.67 22.19 5.92
C ASN A 279 -10.65 21.74 6.97
N ALA A 280 -9.55 21.15 6.50
CA ALA A 280 -8.35 20.92 7.31
C ALA A 280 -7.37 22.09 7.18
N THR A 281 -6.30 22.07 7.99
CA THR A 281 -5.09 22.89 7.79
C THR A 281 -4.07 22.12 6.94
N MET A 282 -3.00 22.78 6.49
CA MET A 282 -1.91 22.13 5.75
C MET A 282 -1.26 21.00 6.56
N GLU A 283 -1.11 21.15 7.88
CA GLU A 283 -0.64 20.05 8.73
C GLU A 283 -1.75 19.01 8.97
N GLY A 284 -2.98 19.46 9.19
CA GLY A 284 -4.11 18.62 9.55
C GLY A 284 -4.43 17.57 8.49
N ILE A 285 -4.37 17.92 7.19
CA ILE A 285 -4.65 16.97 6.11
C ILE A 285 -3.67 15.79 6.09
N HIS A 286 -2.40 16.02 6.45
CA HIS A 286 -1.41 14.95 6.57
C HIS A 286 -1.74 13.99 7.71
N ARG A 287 -2.31 14.49 8.81
CA ARG A 287 -2.77 13.65 9.93
C ARG A 287 -3.98 12.80 9.51
N TRP A 288 -4.93 13.38 8.77
CA TRP A 288 -6.06 12.64 8.19
C TRP A 288 -5.59 11.53 7.26
N ALA A 289 -4.72 11.85 6.30
CA ALA A 289 -4.17 10.87 5.35
C ALA A 289 -3.39 9.77 6.08
N TRP A 290 -2.55 10.13 7.06
CA TRP A 290 -1.79 9.17 7.84
C TRP A 290 -2.68 8.20 8.63
N TRP A 291 -3.72 8.70 9.31
CA TRP A 291 -4.65 7.85 10.05
C TRP A 291 -5.47 6.94 9.14
N PHE A 292 -5.95 7.41 7.98
CA PHE A 292 -6.65 6.56 7.03
C PHE A 292 -5.75 5.44 6.51
N ALA A 293 -4.50 5.76 6.15
CA ALA A 293 -3.54 4.76 5.69
C ALA A 293 -3.19 3.73 6.78
N VAL A 294 -3.07 4.15 8.04
CA VAL A 294 -2.77 3.29 9.19
C VAL A 294 -3.96 2.42 9.59
N LEU A 295 -5.17 2.98 9.59
CA LEU A 295 -6.36 2.26 10.03
C LEU A 295 -6.75 1.14 9.08
N CYS A 296 -6.46 1.27 7.77
CA CYS A 296 -6.69 0.21 6.79
C CYS A 296 -6.09 -1.16 7.21
N PRO A 297 -4.77 -1.32 7.38
CA PRO A 297 -4.19 -2.59 7.80
C PRO A 297 -4.52 -2.95 9.26
N ILE A 298 -4.77 -1.97 10.14
CA ILE A 298 -5.19 -2.26 11.53
C ILE A 298 -6.54 -2.97 11.55
N THR A 299 -7.57 -2.40 10.92
CA THR A 299 -8.89 -3.04 10.86
C THR A 299 -8.85 -4.31 10.03
N GLY A 300 -8.11 -4.34 8.92
CA GLY A 300 -7.90 -5.57 8.15
C GLY A 300 -7.33 -6.69 9.02
N GLY A 301 -6.30 -6.41 9.83
CA GLY A 301 -5.70 -7.40 10.70
C GLY A 301 -6.64 -7.84 11.83
N ILE A 302 -7.43 -6.94 12.42
CA ILE A 302 -8.45 -7.33 13.41
C ILE A 302 -9.48 -8.28 12.77
N GLY A 303 -9.96 -7.96 11.56
CA GLY A 303 -10.93 -8.79 10.84
C GLY A 303 -10.42 -10.19 10.56
N ILE A 304 -9.17 -10.31 10.07
CA ILE A 304 -8.52 -11.61 9.84
C ILE A 304 -8.33 -12.35 11.16
N LEU A 305 -7.85 -11.68 12.21
CA LEU A 305 -7.55 -12.33 13.48
C LEU A 305 -8.78 -12.99 14.11
N LEU A 306 -9.95 -12.34 14.04
CA LEU A 306 -11.23 -12.85 14.55
C LEU A 306 -11.82 -13.99 13.70
N THR A 307 -11.40 -14.12 12.44
CA THR A 307 -11.97 -15.07 11.50
C THR A 307 -11.39 -16.48 11.71
N GLY A 308 -12.25 -17.42 12.08
CA GLY A 308 -11.92 -18.79 12.47
C GLY A 308 -11.49 -18.96 13.94
N THR A 309 -11.12 -17.86 14.62
CA THR A 309 -10.79 -17.89 16.06
C THR A 309 -11.99 -17.51 16.93
N VAL A 310 -12.85 -16.62 16.43
CA VAL A 310 -14.05 -16.12 17.12
C VAL A 310 -15.29 -16.31 16.26
N VAL A 311 -15.20 -16.05 14.95
CA VAL A 311 -16.33 -16.16 14.01
C VAL A 311 -15.97 -17.11 12.88
N ASP A 312 -16.75 -18.18 12.74
CA ASP A 312 -16.57 -19.19 11.70
C ASP A 312 -17.36 -18.90 10.42
N ASN A 313 -18.41 -18.08 10.50
CA ASN A 313 -19.21 -17.68 9.35
C ASN A 313 -19.74 -16.25 9.51
N TRP A 314 -19.20 -15.32 8.72
CA TRP A 314 -19.55 -13.90 8.81
C TRP A 314 -20.97 -13.58 8.33
N PHE A 315 -21.49 -14.33 7.36
CA PHE A 315 -22.87 -14.15 6.90
C PHE A 315 -23.88 -14.52 8.00
N ILE A 316 -23.70 -15.66 8.66
CA ILE A 316 -24.54 -16.06 9.79
C ILE A 316 -24.42 -15.04 10.93
N TRP A 317 -23.19 -14.61 11.24
CA TRP A 317 -22.95 -13.56 12.23
C TRP A 317 -23.74 -12.27 11.90
N ALA A 318 -23.79 -11.88 10.62
CA ALA A 318 -24.56 -10.72 10.16
C ALA A 318 -26.08 -10.91 10.25
N GLN A 319 -26.59 -12.12 10.08
CA GLN A 319 -28.00 -12.45 10.30
C GLN A 319 -28.36 -12.32 11.78
N GLU A 320 -27.53 -12.87 12.67
CA GLU A 320 -27.70 -12.80 14.13
C GLU A 320 -27.67 -11.36 14.65
N HIS A 321 -26.89 -10.47 14.01
CA HIS A 321 -26.78 -9.06 14.35
C HIS A 321 -27.65 -8.14 13.47
N HIS A 322 -28.57 -8.71 12.70
CA HIS A 322 -29.63 -8.00 11.99
C HIS A 322 -29.19 -6.92 10.99
N PHE A 323 -28.05 -7.13 10.30
CA PHE A 323 -27.64 -6.24 9.20
C PHE A 323 -27.40 -6.98 7.87
N ALA A 324 -27.60 -8.30 7.84
CA ALA A 324 -27.73 -9.02 6.58
C ALA A 324 -29.06 -8.65 5.89
N PRO A 325 -29.06 -8.19 4.63
CA PRO A 325 -30.29 -7.89 3.92
C PRO A 325 -31.09 -9.17 3.65
N MET A 326 -32.40 -9.10 3.84
CA MET A 326 -33.33 -10.12 3.36
C MET A 326 -33.83 -9.73 1.98
N TYR A 327 -33.79 -10.68 1.04
CA TYR A 327 -34.40 -10.53 -0.27
C TYR A 327 -35.68 -11.37 -0.24
N ASP A 328 -36.82 -10.70 -0.11
CA ASP A 328 -38.17 -11.29 -0.03
C ASP A 328 -38.83 -11.50 -1.41
N GLY A 329 -38.15 -11.06 -2.48
CA GLY A 329 -38.55 -11.30 -3.86
C GLY A 329 -38.21 -12.69 -4.37
N SER A 330 -39.02 -13.20 -5.30
CA SER A 330 -38.75 -14.41 -6.05
C SER A 330 -37.44 -14.29 -6.84
N TYR A 331 -36.53 -15.25 -6.68
CA TYR A 331 -35.27 -15.36 -7.44
C TYR A 331 -35.23 -16.63 -8.29
N GLY A 332 -34.51 -16.58 -9.41
CA GLY A 332 -34.32 -17.71 -10.34
C GLY A 332 -35.28 -17.73 -11.54
N TYR A 333 -34.79 -18.28 -12.66
CA TYR A 333 -35.51 -18.38 -13.95
C TYR A 333 -36.85 -19.12 -13.82
N GLU A 334 -36.92 -20.09 -12.92
CA GLU A 334 -38.08 -20.98 -12.73
C GLU A 334 -39.32 -20.26 -12.19
N ASN A 335 -39.16 -19.09 -11.57
CA ASN A 335 -40.26 -18.29 -11.05
C ASN A 335 -40.80 -17.25 -12.03
N PHE A 336 -40.09 -16.98 -13.13
CA PHE A 336 -40.57 -16.07 -14.17
C PHE A 336 -41.54 -16.76 -15.14
N GLY A 337 -41.68 -18.09 -15.10
CA GLY A 337 -42.62 -18.85 -15.93
C GLY A 337 -42.27 -18.90 -17.43
N SER A 338 -41.69 -17.83 -17.98
CA SER A 338 -41.23 -17.68 -19.36
C SER A 338 -39.94 -16.84 -19.45
N TYR A 339 -39.22 -16.96 -20.56
CA TYR A 339 -38.07 -16.09 -20.85
C TYR A 339 -38.52 -14.63 -21.01
N GLU A 340 -39.71 -14.43 -21.56
CA GLU A 340 -40.34 -13.14 -21.83
C GLU A 340 -40.64 -12.37 -20.54
N ALA A 341 -41.15 -13.03 -19.50
CA ALA A 341 -41.35 -12.39 -18.20
C ALA A 341 -40.02 -12.02 -17.52
N PHE A 342 -39.01 -12.87 -17.65
CA PHE A 342 -37.66 -12.61 -17.12
C PHE A 342 -37.01 -11.38 -17.74
N ILE A 343 -37.20 -11.14 -19.04
CA ILE A 343 -36.69 -9.95 -19.74
C ILE A 343 -37.66 -8.75 -19.72
N GLY A 344 -38.76 -8.84 -18.96
CA GLY A 344 -39.74 -7.76 -18.81
C GLY A 344 -40.54 -7.45 -20.08
N LYS A 345 -40.88 -8.47 -20.87
CA LYS A 345 -41.62 -8.38 -22.13
C LYS A 345 -42.92 -9.22 -22.17
N GLU A 346 -43.40 -9.68 -21.02
CA GLU A 346 -44.79 -10.14 -20.93
C GLU A 346 -45.71 -8.92 -20.84
N ASP A 347 -46.73 -8.87 -21.72
CA ASP A 347 -47.73 -7.81 -21.82
C ASP A 347 -48.61 -7.65 -20.56
#